data_AF-A0A7Y2BDF9-F1
#
_entry.id   AF-A0A7Y2BDF9-F1
#
_cell.length_a   1.000
_cell.length_b   1.000
_cell.length_c   1.000
_cell.angle_alpha   90.00
_cell.angle_beta   90.00
_cell.angle_gamma   90.00
#
_symmetry.space_group_name_H-M   'P 1'
#
loop_
_entity.id
_entity.type
_entity.pdbx_description
1 polymer ?
#
loop_
_entity_poly.entity_id
_entity_poly.type
_entity_poly.pdbx_seq_one_letter_code
_entity_poly.pdbx_strand_id
1 'polypeptide(L)' 'MKIICIGRNYLNHAKEMNSKVPKQPMIFIKPESAVNPTDVLDYPSFTKDLHYELELVLKIN' A
#
# COMPACT_ATOMS: atom_id res chain seq x y z
N MET A 1 -1.79 13.64 10.03
CA MET A 1 -1.74 13.45 8.56
C MET A 1 -2.73 12.34 8.13
N LYS A 2 -3.33 12.41 6.94
CA LYS A 2 -4.12 11.30 6.36
C LYS A 2 -3.36 10.72 5.16
N ILE A 3 -3.19 9.40 5.12
CA ILE A 3 -2.58 8.68 3.99
C ILE A 3 -3.69 7.89 3.31
N ILE A 4 -4.05 8.31 2.10
CA ILE A 4 -5.10 7.67 1.29
C ILE A 4 -4.41 6.86 0.20
N CYS A 5 -4.68 5.55 0.16
CA CYS A 5 -4.05 4.60 -0.76
C CYS A 5 -5.06 4.05 -1.77
N ILE A 6 -4.58 3.59 -2.93
CA ILE A 6 -5.40 2.98 -3.98
C ILE A 6 -4.91 1.56 -4.26
N GLY A 7 -5.71 0.56 -3.91
CA GLY A 7 -5.38 -0.84 -4.16
C GLY A 7 -5.61 -1.24 -5.62
N ARG A 8 -4.74 -2.12 -6.14
CA ARG A 8 -4.85 -2.73 -7.48
C ARG A 8 -4.98 -1.71 -8.61
N ASN A 9 -4.17 -0.64 -8.55
CA ASN A 9 -4.18 0.45 -9.53
C ASN A 9 -3.26 0.20 -10.76
N TYR A 10 -2.68 -1.00 -10.87
CA TYR A 10 -1.87 -1.43 -12.01
C TYR A 10 -2.37 -2.76 -12.56
N LEU A 11 -2.55 -2.87 -13.88
CA LEU A 11 -3.12 -4.06 -14.53
C LEU A 11 -2.31 -5.34 -14.26
N ASN A 12 -0.98 -5.23 -14.28
CA ASN A 12 -0.11 -6.39 -14.06
C ASN A 12 -0.16 -6.87 -12.61
N HIS A 13 -0.19 -5.94 -11.65
CA HIS A 13 -0.31 -6.28 -10.23
C HIS A 13 -1.66 -6.95 -9.90
N ALA A 14 -2.76 -6.48 -10.51
CA ALA A 14 -4.04 -7.18 -10.37
C ALA A 14 -4.00 -8.62 -10.90
N LYS A 15 -3.27 -8.88 -12.00
CA LYS A 15 -3.10 -10.23 -12.56
C LYS A 15 -2.23 -11.13 -11.67
N GLU A 16 -1.15 -10.59 -11.12
CA GLU A 16 -0.25 -11.31 -10.19
C GLU A 16 -1.03 -11.90 -9.01
N MET A 17 -1.94 -11.12 -8.44
CA MET A 17 -2.80 -11.55 -7.33
C MET A 17 -3.99 -12.43 -7.77
N ASN A 18 -4.02 -12.92 -9.02
CA ASN A 18 -5.15 -13.62 -9.63
C ASN A 18 -6.50 -12.91 -9.40
N SER A 19 -6.46 -11.58 -9.41
CA SER A 19 -7.57 -10.71 -9.03
C SER A 19 -8.22 -10.09 -10.27
N LYS A 20 -9.54 -9.82 -10.17
CA LYS A 20 -10.23 -9.01 -11.19
C LYS A 20 -9.74 -7.57 -11.13
N VAL A 21 -9.56 -6.96 -12.31
CA VAL A 21 -9.32 -5.51 -12.41
C VAL A 21 -10.53 -4.77 -11.82
N PRO A 22 -10.32 -3.90 -10.82
CA PRO A 22 -11.43 -3.21 -10.17
C PRO A 22 -12.11 -2.23 -11.13
N LYS A 23 -13.45 -2.15 -11.07
CA LYS A 23 -14.25 -1.20 -11.88
C LYS A 23 -14.30 0.21 -11.30
N GLN A 24 -13.98 0.34 -10.01
CA GLN A 24 -13.93 1.59 -9.25
C GLN A 24 -12.69 1.58 -8.37
N PRO A 25 -12.08 2.74 -8.05
CA PRO A 25 -10.90 2.79 -7.20
C PRO A 25 -11.14 2.12 -5.84
N MET A 26 -10.22 1.24 -5.44
CA MET A 26 -10.25 0.63 -4.12
C MET A 26 -9.49 1.52 -3.13
N ILE A 27 -10.23 2.29 -2.36
CA ILE A 27 -9.64 3.26 -1.43
C ILE A 27 -9.53 2.64 -0.04
N PHE A 28 -8.37 2.80 0.57
CA PHE A 28 -8.14 2.49 1.99
C PHE A 28 -7.23 3.55 2.61
N ILE A 29 -7.15 3.56 3.94
CA ILE A 29 -6.39 4.56 4.70
C ILE A 29 -5.35 3.86 5.56
N LYS A 30 -4.15 4.42 5.60
CA LYS A 30 -3.15 4.09 6.63
C LYS A 30 -3.15 5.18 7.72
N PRO A 31 -3.06 4.80 9.01
CA PRO A 31 -2.91 5.78 10.08
C PRO A 31 -1.55 6.48 9.97
N GLU A 32 -1.44 7.67 10.55
CA GLU A 32 -0.18 8.42 10.60
C GLU A 32 0.95 7.65 11.30
N SER A 33 0.61 6.78 12.26
CA SER A 33 1.55 5.89 12.93
C SER A 33 2.17 4.81 12.03
N ALA A 34 1.71 4.66 10.78
CA ALA A 34 2.30 3.75 9.80
C ALA A 34 3.51 4.33 9.07
N VAL A 35 3.80 5.62 9.26
CA VAL A 35 4.99 6.26 8.67
C VAL A 35 6.21 5.89 9.52
N ASN A 36 7.20 5.27 8.89
CA ASN A 36 8.50 5.06 9.50
C ASN A 36 9.42 6.25 9.15
N PRO A 37 9.92 7.02 10.13
CA PRO A 37 10.80 8.16 9.87
C PRO A 37 12.26 7.73 9.60
N THR A 38 12.55 6.43 9.64
CA THR A 38 13.88 5.87 9.44
C THR A 38 13.90 4.95 8.21
N ASP A 39 15.09 4.69 7.69
CA ASP A 39 15.29 3.74 6.58
C ASP A 39 15.36 2.27 7.05
N VAL A 40 15.14 2.00 8.35
CA VAL A 40 15.20 0.67 8.94
C VAL A 40 13.80 0.24 9.34
N LEU A 41 13.31 -0.85 8.75
CA LEU A 41 12.05 -1.48 9.14
C LEU A 41 12.32 -2.84 9.77
N ASP A 42 12.06 -2.96 11.07
CA ASP A 42 12.10 -4.24 11.75
C ASP A 42 10.98 -5.17 11.24
N TYR A 43 11.32 -6.43 10.98
CA TYR A 43 10.33 -7.40 10.52
C TYR A 43 9.30 -7.68 11.63
N PRO A 44 8.00 -7.40 11.43
CA PRO A 44 7.03 -7.54 12.50
C PRO A 44 6.85 -9.00 12.94
N SER A 45 6.98 -9.25 14.24
CA SER A 45 6.93 -10.62 14.80
C SER A 45 5.59 -11.33 14.62
N PHE A 46 4.51 -10.60 14.31
CA PHE A 46 3.17 -11.14 14.12
C PHE A 46 2.90 -11.69 12.71
N THR A 47 3.80 -11.48 11.74
CA THR A 47 3.66 -12.01 10.38
C THR A 47 4.90 -12.80 9.98
N LYS A 48 4.76 -13.61 8.92
CA LYS A 48 5.87 -14.20 8.14
C LYS A 48 5.72 -13.93 6.65
N ASP A 49 4.72 -13.12 6.30
CA ASP A 49 4.36 -12.77 4.94
C ASP A 49 4.19 -11.25 4.89
N LEU A 50 5.28 -10.55 4.59
CA LEU A 50 5.34 -9.09 4.51
C LEU A 50 5.80 -8.73 3.11
N HIS A 51 4.96 -8.00 2.37
CA HIS A 51 5.22 -7.65 0.98
C HIS A 51 5.63 -6.18 0.86
N TYR A 52 6.48 -5.91 -0.11
CA TYR A 52 6.89 -4.57 -0.47
C TYR A 52 6.08 -4.09 -1.69
N GLU A 53 5.47 -2.92 -1.56
CA GLU A 53 4.65 -2.28 -2.60
C GLU A 53 5.17 -0.86 -2.81
N LEU A 54 5.90 -0.62 -3.92
CA LEU A 54 6.39 0.71 -4.28
C LEU A 54 5.29 1.49 -4.99
N GLU A 55 4.98 2.69 -4.50
CA GLU A 55 3.93 3.55 -5.05
C GLU A 55 4.43 4.99 -5.25
N LEU A 56 3.80 5.71 -6.20
CA LEU A 56 3.95 7.15 -6.35
C LEU A 56 3.12 7.87 -5.28
N VAL A 57 3.73 8.86 -4.61
CA VAL A 57 3.06 9.65 -3.57
C VAL A 57 2.70 11.04 -4.09
N LEU A 58 1.42 11.42 -3.98
CA LEU A 58 0.94 12.79 -4.18
C LEU A 58 0.76 13.48 -2.83
N LYS A 59 1.51 14.57 -2.61
CA LYS A 59 1.31 15.45 -1.44
C LYS A 59 0.28 16.54 -1.78
N ILE A 60 -0.74 16.67 -0.93
CA ILE A 60 -1.77 17.72 -1.03
C ILE A 60 -1.55 18.71 0.13
N ASN A 61 -1.60 20.02 -0.19
CA ASN A 61 -1.47 21.11 0.77
C ASN A 61 -2.85 21.69 1.13
#